data_AF-A0A971H3V7-F1
#
_entry.id   AF-A0A971H3V7-F1
#
_cell.length_a   1.000
_cell.length_b   1.000
_cell.length_c   1.000
_cell.angle_alpha   90.00
_cell.angle_beta   90.00
_cell.angle_gamma   90.00
#
_symmetry.space_group_name_H-M   'P 1'
#
loop_
_entity.id
_entity.type
_entity.pdbx_description
1 polymer ?
#
loop_
_entity_poly.entity_id
_entity_poly.type
_entity_poly.pdbx_seq_one_letter_code
_entity_poly.pdbx_strand_id
1 'polypeptide(L)' 'MKYELETIPVWDALQSGDECLLCNLMKSSEQDALSYYLGSSVMHPQTRVAVNKTGFCPTHWKALIEKGSPQSLA' A
#
# COMPACT_ATOMS: atom_id res chain seq x y z
N MET A 1 -15.48 19.60 4.69
CA MET A 1 -15.00 18.55 3.76
C MET A 1 -16.11 17.53 3.62
N LYS A 2 -16.63 17.34 2.40
CA LYS A 2 -17.57 16.25 2.11
C LYS A 2 -16.70 15.03 1.84
N TYR A 3 -16.66 14.10 2.78
CA TYR A 3 -15.91 12.85 2.62
C TYR A 3 -16.78 11.94 1.75
N GLU A 4 -16.49 11.89 0.46
CA GLU A 4 -17.11 10.91 -0.43
C GLU A 4 -16.27 9.64 -0.36
N LEU A 5 -16.90 8.55 0.05
CA LEU A 5 -16.27 7.24 0.09
C LEU A 5 -16.29 6.68 -1.34
N GLU A 6 -15.10 6.54 -1.93
CA GLU A 6 -14.95 5.89 -3.24
C GLU A 6 -15.28 4.40 -3.10
N THR A 7 -16.35 3.97 -3.75
CA THR A 7 -16.79 2.56 -3.73
C THR A 7 -16.29 1.77 -4.94
N ILE A 8 -15.60 2.42 -5.87
CA ILE A 8 -15.05 1.82 -7.09
C ILE A 8 -14.22 0.55 -6.79
N PRO A 9 -13.29 0.53 -5.80
CA PRO A 9 -12.50 -0.67 -5.53
C PRO A 9 -13.34 -1.87 -5.08
N VAL A 10 -14.48 -1.61 -4.43
CA VAL A 10 -15.40 -2.66 -3.97
C VAL A 10 -16.16 -3.24 -5.15
N TRP A 11 -16.61 -2.40 -6.08
CA TRP A 11 -17.28 -2.84 -7.30
C TRP A 11 -16.34 -3.62 -8.23
N ASP A 12 -15.10 -3.16 -8.40
CA ASP A 12 -14.08 -3.85 -9.20
C ASP A 12 -13.78 -5.24 -8.63
N ALA A 13 -13.60 -5.33 -7.31
CA ALA A 13 -13.37 -6.60 -6.64
C ALA A 13 -14.58 -7.54 -6.77
N LEU A 14 -15.81 -7.01 -6.74
CA LEU A 14 -17.03 -7.81 -6.93
C LEU A 14 -17.14 -8.35 -8.37
N GLN A 15 -16.72 -7.55 -9.34
CA GLN A 15 -16.75 -7.91 -10.76
C GLN A 15 -15.61 -8.85 -11.17
N SER A 16 -14.54 -8.94 -10.37
CA SER A 16 -13.40 -9.84 -10.62
C SER A 16 -13.76 -11.33 -10.68
N GLY A 17 -14.87 -11.72 -10.05
CA GLY A 17 -15.33 -13.12 -10.01
C GLY A 17 -14.48 -14.03 -9.12
N ASP A 18 -13.58 -13.47 -8.30
CA ASP A 18 -12.75 -14.23 -7.36
C ASP A 18 -13.58 -14.89 -6.25
N GLU A 19 -13.06 -15.99 -5.71
CA GLU A 19 -13.69 -16.77 -4.64
C GLU A 19 -13.96 -15.95 -3.36
N CYS A 20 -13.13 -14.94 -3.09
CA CYS A 20 -13.23 -14.10 -1.91
C CYS A 20 -12.93 -12.62 -2.22
N LEU A 21 -13.99 -11.81 -2.21
CA LEU A 21 -13.95 -10.35 -2.39
C LEU A 21 -12.94 -9.66 -1.46
N LEU A 22 -12.94 -10.03 -0.17
CA LEU A 22 -12.12 -9.39 0.84
C LEU A 22 -10.63 -9.67 0.63
N CYS A 23 -10.28 -10.87 0.18
CA CYS A 23 -8.90 -11.22 -0.12
C CYS A 23 -8.37 -10.41 -1.31
N ASN A 24 -9.18 -10.22 -2.35
CA ASN A 24 -8.80 -9.37 -3.49
C ASN A 24 -8.63 -7.91 -3.04
N LEU A 25 -9.61 -7.35 -2.33
CA LEU A 25 -9.51 -5.99 -1.77
C LEU A 25 -8.25 -5.79 -0.92
N MET A 26 -7.96 -6.73 -0.03
CA MET A 26 -6.77 -6.66 0.83
C MET A 26 -5.48 -6.69 0.01
N LYS A 27 -5.41 -7.60 -0.98
CA LYS A 27 -4.27 -7.72 -1.88
C LYS A 27 -4.05 -6.45 -2.71
N SER A 28 -5.13 -5.88 -3.25
CA SER A 28 -5.07 -4.63 -4.01
C SER A 28 -4.59 -3.47 -3.12
N SER A 29 -5.18 -3.32 -1.93
CA SER A 29 -4.79 -2.29 -0.97
C SER A 29 -3.34 -2.41 -0.52
N GLU A 30 -2.85 -3.64 -0.29
CA GLU A 30 -1.45 -3.89 0.06
C GLU A 30 -0.52 -3.54 -1.11
N GLN A 31 -0.88 -3.87 -2.34
CA GLN A 31 -0.11 -3.51 -3.52
C GLN A 31 -0.01 -2.00 -3.72
N ASP A 32 -1.11 -1.28 -3.50
CA ASP A 32 -1.17 0.17 -3.56
C ASP A 32 -0.35 0.83 -2.44
N ALA A 33 -0.40 0.27 -1.23
CA ALA A 33 0.44 0.75 -0.13
C ALA A 33 1.93 0.54 -0.45
N LEU A 34 2.32 -0.64 -0.94
CA LEU A 34 3.69 -0.93 -1.32
C LEU A 34 4.16 -0.01 -2.46
N SER A 35 3.34 0.22 -3.49
CA SER A 35 3.69 1.12 -4.58
C SER A 35 3.80 2.57 -4.12
N TYR A 36 2.94 3.00 -3.20
CA TYR A 36 3.02 4.33 -2.57
C TYR A 36 4.34 4.51 -1.83
N TYR A 37 4.74 3.57 -0.98
CA TYR A 37 5.97 3.67 -0.20
C TYR A 37 7.24 3.42 -1.03
N LEU A 38 7.18 2.64 -2.10
CA LEU A 38 8.31 2.44 -3.01
C LEU A 38 8.46 3.57 -4.04
N GLY A 39 7.39 4.31 -4.31
CA GLY A 39 7.37 5.43 -5.24
C GLY A 39 7.87 6.74 -4.62
N SER A 40 7.52 7.84 -5.28
CA SER A 40 7.92 9.20 -4.90
C SER A 40 7.31 9.69 -3.58
N SER A 41 6.36 8.98 -2.98
CA SER A 41 5.69 9.42 -1.75
C SER A 41 6.58 9.37 -0.50
N VAL A 42 7.62 8.52 -0.49
CA VAL A 42 8.68 8.56 0.53
C VAL A 42 9.55 9.82 0.40
N MET A 43 9.42 10.62 -0.65
CA MET A 43 10.08 11.93 -0.71
C MET A 43 9.33 13.01 0.07
N HIS A 44 8.10 12.76 0.54
CA HIS A 44 7.39 13.73 1.35
C HIS A 44 7.94 13.74 2.80
N PRO A 45 8.39 14.89 3.34
CA PRO A 45 9.06 14.95 4.65
C PRO A 45 8.23 14.38 5.80
N GLN A 46 6.91 14.61 5.77
CA GLN A 46 6.00 14.12 6.80
C GLN A 46 5.92 12.59 6.80
N THR A 47 5.87 11.98 5.63
CA THR A 47 5.87 10.53 5.46
C THR A 47 7.18 9.93 5.94
N ARG A 48 8.33 10.55 5.64
CA ARG A 48 9.64 10.12 6.14
C ARG A 48 9.74 10.14 7.66
N VAL A 49 9.32 11.23 8.29
CA VAL A 49 9.37 11.37 9.75
C VAL A 49 8.47 10.34 10.43
N ALA A 50 7.27 10.09 9.88
CA ALA A 50 6.36 9.07 10.39
C ALA A 50 6.96 7.66 10.27
N VAL A 51 7.44 7.29 9.08
CA VAL A 51 8.04 5.98 8.83
C VAL A 51 9.29 5.74 9.67
N ASN A 52 10.17 6.74 9.84
CA ASN A 52 11.33 6.62 10.72
C ASN A 52 10.96 6.44 12.20
N LYS A 53 9.79 6.97 12.62
CA LYS A 53 9.31 6.86 14.01
C LYS A 53 8.64 5.52 14.28
N THR A 54 7.84 5.00 13.35
CA THR A 54 7.03 3.79 13.57
C THR A 54 7.66 2.53 12.96
N GLY A 55 8.46 2.68 11.92
CA GLY A 55 8.96 1.57 11.10
C GLY A 55 7.86 0.85 10.33
N PHE A 56 8.24 -0.27 9.72
CA PHE A 56 7.34 -1.24 9.10
C PHE A 56 7.36 -2.55 9.88
N CYS A 57 6.25 -3.29 9.88
CA CYS A 57 6.24 -4.62 10.47
C CYS A 57 7.10 -5.60 9.63
N PRO A 58 7.57 -6.72 10.20
CA PRO A 58 8.49 -7.62 9.52
C PRO A 58 7.97 -8.17 8.19
N THR A 59 6.65 -8.38 8.06
CA THR A 59 6.03 -8.89 6.83
C THR A 59 6.08 -7.84 5.72
N HIS A 60 5.60 -6.61 6.00
CA HIS A 60 5.60 -5.53 5.01
C HIS A 60 7.02 -5.03 4.71
N TRP A 61 7.94 -5.09 5.67
CA TRP A 61 9.36 -4.78 5.43
C TRP A 61 9.99 -5.74 4.42
N LYS A 62 9.72 -7.04 4.54
CA LYS A 62 10.14 -8.04 3.54
C LYS A 62 9.52 -7.76 2.18
N ALA A 63 8.21 -7.51 2.14
CA ALA A 63 7.51 -7.20 0.89
C ALA A 63 8.05 -5.95 0.19
N LEU A 64 8.45 -4.92 0.95
CA LEU A 64 9.10 -3.71 0.43
C LEU A 64 10.47 -4.03 -0.16
N ILE A 65 11.29 -4.84 0.51
CA ILE A 65 12.61 -5.25 0.01
C ILE A 65 12.48 -6.14 -1.24
N GLU A 66 11.49 -7.03 -1.28
CA GLU A 66 11.27 -7.92 -2.43
C GLU A 66 10.78 -7.16 -3.67
N LYS A 67 9.95 -6.12 -3.48
CA LYS A 67 9.43 -5.29 -4.59
C LYS A 67 10.33 -4.12 -5.00
N GLY A 68 11.13 -3.58 -4.08
CA GLY A 68 11.96 -2.40 -4.29
C GLY A 68 13.44 -2.72 -4.54
N SER A 69 14.15 -1.88 -5.30
CA SER A 69 15.61 -2.00 -5.33
C SER A 69 16.18 -1.57 -3.97
N PRO A 70 17.31 -2.15 -3.52
CA PRO A 70 17.90 -1.86 -2.21
C PRO A 70 18.23 -0.38 -1.94
N GLN A 71 18.25 0.47 -2.99
CA GLN A 71 18.63 1.87 -2.89
C GLN A 71 17.53 2.81 -2.36
N SER A 72 16.26 2.41 -2.34
CA SER A 72 15.17 3.29 -1.88
C SER A 72 15.01 3.34 -0.35
N LEU A 73 15.68 2.43 0.37
CA LEU A 73 15.57 2.24 1.82
C LEU A 73 16.87 2.57 2.58
N ALA A 74 17.90 3.05 1.89
CA ALA A 74 19.20 3.44 2.45
C ALA A 74 19.33 4.97 2.62
#